data_AF-A0A1M7CIF6-F1
#
_entry.id   AF-A0A1M7CIF6-F1
#
_cell.length_a   1.000
_cell.length_b   1.000
_cell.length_c   1.000
_cell.angle_alpha   90.00
_cell.angle_beta   90.00
_cell.angle_gamma   90.00
#
_symmetry.space_group_name_H-M   'P 1'
#
loop_
_entity.id
_entity.type
_entity.pdbx_description
1 polymer ?
#
loop_
_entity_poly.entity_id
_entity_poly.type
_entity_poly.pdbx_seq_one_letter_code
_entity_poly.pdbx_strand_id
1 'polypeptide(L)'
;MSLNKPFHRNYRPLKQSPNSGYSSWAYIVDHSYSDNPEYYTRAFSIIQEDIIKLFEFVEPSDINNSTYSFRIHELLIRICIEVEANFKAILRENIFNPVDRYNVIRQENSWNINDFAIVNKTHHLDDYSIKLPFWKGTTNIRKPFYEWKQNRPLPWYQAYNKSKHDRVHNFEIANFSNLIDAYAGLCVLLSSQFRTEDFNPGNQSLGVNTDSYFGGGFGIGNFLIVDWPDDWSDSELYDFDWSNLKNETIRFNKIDYNTI
;
A
#
# COMPACT_ATOMS: atom_id res chain seq x y z
N MET A 1 -12.08 16.24 -16.80
CA MET A 1 -11.25 15.75 -17.92
C MET A 1 -10.40 14.62 -17.37
N SER A 2 -10.24 13.51 -18.09
CA SER A 2 -9.37 12.40 -17.70
C SER A 2 -7.89 12.82 -17.70
N LEU A 3 -7.05 12.00 -17.10
CA LEU A 3 -5.62 12.26 -16.93
C LEU A 3 -4.79 11.62 -18.05
N ASN A 4 -4.17 12.45 -18.89
CA ASN A 4 -3.43 12.00 -20.07
C ASN A 4 -2.00 11.51 -19.79
N LYS A 5 -1.53 11.59 -18.53
CA LYS A 5 -0.22 11.11 -18.11
C LYS A 5 -0.32 10.50 -16.70
N PRO A 6 0.40 9.40 -16.44
CA PRO A 6 0.49 8.82 -15.12
C PRO A 6 1.27 9.73 -14.15
N PHE A 7 0.93 9.64 -12.87
CA PHE A 7 1.67 10.28 -11.79
C PHE A 7 2.68 9.32 -11.17
N HIS A 8 3.80 9.84 -10.66
CA HIS A 8 4.80 9.04 -9.96
C HIS A 8 4.18 8.31 -8.76
N ARG A 9 4.47 7.01 -8.65
CA ARG A 9 4.01 6.11 -7.57
C ARG A 9 2.50 6.14 -7.32
N ASN A 10 1.68 6.38 -8.33
CA ASN A 10 0.23 6.40 -8.16
C ASN A 10 -0.45 5.56 -9.26
N TYR A 11 -0.90 4.37 -8.87
CA TYR A 11 -1.73 3.53 -9.71
C TYR A 11 -3.15 4.09 -9.76
N ARG A 12 -3.71 4.13 -10.97
CA ARG A 12 -5.13 4.42 -11.22
C ARG A 12 -5.64 3.53 -12.35
N PRO A 13 -6.92 3.17 -12.37
CA PRO A 13 -7.49 2.46 -13.50
C PRO A 13 -7.43 3.30 -14.77
N LEU A 14 -7.20 2.62 -15.89
CA LEU A 14 -7.19 3.23 -17.21
C LEU A 14 -8.61 3.18 -17.81
N LYS A 15 -9.02 4.22 -18.53
CA LYS A 15 -10.23 4.17 -19.36
C LYS A 15 -10.10 3.09 -20.41
N GLN A 16 -11.21 2.42 -20.70
CA GLN A 16 -11.23 1.39 -21.73
C GLN A 16 -11.02 2.02 -23.11
N SER A 17 -9.96 1.59 -23.78
CA SER A 17 -9.53 2.08 -25.08
C SER A 17 -8.70 0.99 -25.77
N PRO A 18 -8.48 1.08 -27.10
CA PRO A 18 -7.51 0.22 -27.76
C PRO A 18 -6.15 0.32 -27.04
N ASN A 19 -5.56 -0.83 -26.72
CA ASN A 19 -4.29 -0.92 -25.97
C ASN A 19 -4.36 -0.56 -24.46
N SER A 20 -5.56 -0.36 -23.88
CA SER A 20 -5.73 -0.10 -22.44
C SER A 20 -5.17 -1.22 -21.56
N GLY A 21 -5.26 -2.48 -22.01
CA GLY A 21 -4.73 -3.65 -21.30
C GLY A 21 -3.23 -3.55 -21.06
N TYR A 22 -2.43 -3.33 -22.11
CA TYR A 22 -0.98 -3.11 -22.00
C TYR A 22 -0.66 -1.84 -21.21
N SER A 23 -1.37 -0.74 -21.51
CA SER A 23 -1.15 0.55 -20.85
C SER A 23 -1.52 0.55 -19.36
N SER A 24 -2.30 -0.43 -18.88
CA SER A 24 -2.72 -0.51 -17.47
C SER A 24 -1.63 -0.93 -16.49
N TRP A 25 -0.48 -1.44 -16.97
CA TRP A 25 0.63 -1.90 -16.14
C TRP A 25 1.99 -1.50 -16.70
N ALA A 26 2.15 -1.34 -18.01
CA ALA A 26 3.46 -1.16 -18.63
C ALA A 26 4.20 0.12 -18.21
N TYR A 27 3.48 1.15 -17.78
CA TYR A 27 4.10 2.37 -17.25
C TYR A 27 4.68 2.17 -15.84
N ILE A 28 4.14 1.23 -15.06
CA ILE A 28 4.54 0.96 -13.66
C ILE A 28 5.98 0.41 -13.61
N VAL A 29 6.37 -0.35 -14.63
CA VAL A 29 7.70 -0.96 -14.75
C VAL A 29 8.73 -0.07 -15.47
N ASP A 30 8.36 1.15 -15.88
CA ASP A 30 9.32 2.11 -16.42
C ASP A 30 10.24 2.62 -15.30
N HIS A 31 11.53 2.73 -15.59
CA HIS A 31 12.53 3.16 -14.60
C HIS A 31 12.32 4.60 -14.11
N SER A 32 11.56 5.40 -14.86
CA SER A 32 11.22 6.78 -14.50
C SER A 32 9.90 6.88 -13.73
N TYR A 33 9.16 5.78 -13.54
CA TYR A 33 7.91 5.80 -12.78
C TYR A 33 8.15 6.03 -11.29
N SER A 34 9.16 5.34 -10.75
CA SER A 34 9.53 5.43 -9.34
C SER A 34 10.99 5.09 -9.10
N ASP A 35 11.61 5.70 -8.09
CA ASP A 35 13.00 5.41 -7.75
C ASP A 35 13.12 4.14 -6.91
N ASN A 36 13.81 3.13 -7.45
CA ASN A 36 14.12 1.86 -6.78
C ASN A 36 12.90 1.14 -6.15
N PRO A 37 11.81 0.88 -6.92
CA PRO A 37 10.60 0.23 -6.40
C PRO A 37 10.86 -1.16 -5.80
N GLU A 38 11.85 -1.87 -6.33
CA GLU A 38 12.25 -3.21 -5.90
C GLU A 38 12.72 -3.27 -4.44
N TYR A 39 13.22 -2.17 -3.88
CA TYR A 39 13.58 -2.13 -2.46
C TYR A 39 12.35 -2.28 -1.56
N TYR A 40 11.22 -1.65 -1.94
CA TYR A 40 9.99 -1.67 -1.15
C TYR A 40 9.24 -2.99 -1.32
N THR A 41 9.15 -3.52 -2.55
CA THR A 41 8.51 -4.82 -2.78
C THR A 41 9.31 -5.97 -2.19
N ARG A 42 10.65 -5.92 -2.24
CA ARG A 42 11.50 -6.91 -1.56
C ARG A 42 11.35 -6.85 -0.04
N ALA A 43 11.29 -5.65 0.55
CA ALA A 43 11.07 -5.51 1.99
C ALA A 43 9.74 -6.15 2.42
N PHE A 44 8.68 -5.94 1.62
CA PHE A 44 7.39 -6.60 1.81
C PHE A 44 7.47 -8.12 1.67
N SER A 45 8.14 -8.66 0.66
CA SER A 45 8.31 -10.11 0.49
C SER A 45 8.99 -10.76 1.70
N ILE A 46 10.04 -10.14 2.25
CA ILE A 46 10.71 -10.65 3.45
C ILE A 46 9.78 -10.59 4.67
N ILE A 47 9.00 -9.52 4.82
CA ILE A 47 7.98 -9.41 5.87
C ILE A 47 6.91 -10.50 5.71
N GLN A 48 6.44 -10.75 4.50
CA GLN A 48 5.45 -11.78 4.20
C GLN A 48 5.97 -13.17 4.60
N GLU A 49 7.22 -13.50 4.28
CA GLU A 49 7.85 -14.75 4.74
C GLU A 49 7.87 -14.87 6.26
N ASP A 50 8.20 -13.78 6.97
CA ASP A 50 8.24 -13.75 8.43
C ASP A 50 6.84 -13.87 9.06
N ILE A 51 5.81 -13.32 8.43
CA ILE A 51 4.39 -13.49 8.82
C ILE A 51 3.95 -14.93 8.60
N ILE A 52 4.31 -15.55 7.46
CA ILE A 52 3.97 -16.95 7.18
C ILE A 52 4.63 -17.88 8.22
N LYS A 53 5.89 -17.62 8.61
CA LYS A 53 6.54 -18.34 9.71
C LYS A 53 5.83 -18.16 11.05
N LEU A 54 5.28 -16.97 11.33
CA LEU A 54 4.48 -16.76 12.54
C LEU A 54 3.22 -17.64 12.54
N PHE A 55 2.62 -17.90 11.37
CA PHE A 55 1.44 -18.75 11.25
C PHE A 55 1.68 -20.22 11.60
N GLU A 56 2.94 -20.68 11.65
CA GLU A 56 3.28 -22.00 12.19
C GLU A 56 2.92 -22.14 13.68
N PHE A 57 2.82 -21.01 14.40
CA PHE A 57 2.54 -20.96 15.84
C PHE A 57 1.22 -20.28 16.18
N VAL A 58 0.82 -19.27 15.41
CA VAL A 58 -0.41 -18.48 15.64
C VAL A 58 -1.29 -18.59 14.40
N GLU A 59 -2.30 -19.46 14.50
CA GLU A 59 -3.26 -19.67 13.42
C GLU A 59 -4.00 -18.37 13.04
N PRO A 60 -4.14 -18.03 11.75
CA PRO A 60 -5.00 -16.93 11.28
C PRO A 60 -6.47 -17.19 11.63
N SER A 61 -6.91 -16.67 12.78
CA SER A 61 -8.27 -16.92 13.29
C SER A 61 -8.77 -15.80 14.20
N ASP A 62 -10.08 -15.61 14.24
CA ASP A 62 -10.74 -14.64 15.12
C ASP A 62 -10.30 -14.80 16.59
N ILE A 63 -10.16 -16.05 17.06
CA ILE A 63 -9.80 -16.37 18.45
C ILE A 63 -8.39 -15.90 18.83
N ASN A 64 -7.51 -15.73 17.85
CA ASN A 64 -6.11 -15.35 18.05
C ASN A 64 -5.89 -13.84 17.90
N ASN A 65 -6.91 -13.04 17.63
CA ASN A 65 -6.77 -11.59 17.41
C ASN A 65 -6.07 -10.87 18.59
N SER A 66 -6.33 -11.30 19.83
CA SER A 66 -5.72 -10.71 21.03
C SER A 66 -4.36 -11.32 21.39
N THR A 67 -3.85 -12.29 20.63
CA THR A 67 -2.54 -12.91 20.89
C THR A 67 -1.43 -11.88 20.71
N TYR A 68 -0.55 -11.75 21.68
CA TYR A 68 0.61 -10.85 21.64
C TYR A 68 1.87 -11.62 22.03
N SER A 69 3.00 -11.22 21.46
CA SER A 69 4.31 -11.83 21.74
C SER A 69 5.41 -10.87 21.32
N PHE A 70 6.65 -11.16 21.71
CA PHE A 70 7.78 -10.35 21.29
C PHE A 70 7.95 -10.38 19.76
N ARG A 71 7.63 -11.53 19.14
CA ARG A 71 7.68 -11.67 17.68
C ARG A 71 6.60 -10.84 16.98
N ILE A 72 5.38 -10.82 17.51
CA ILE A 72 4.29 -10.00 16.98
C ILE A 72 4.63 -8.50 17.08
N HIS A 73 5.13 -8.08 18.25
CA HIS A 73 5.55 -6.70 18.48
C HIS A 73 6.71 -6.28 17.56
N GLU A 74 7.73 -7.13 17.41
CA GLU A 74 8.86 -6.90 16.49
C GLU A 74 8.38 -6.72 15.04
N LEU A 75 7.51 -7.61 14.55
CA LEU A 75 6.98 -7.53 13.20
C LEU A 75 6.10 -6.29 13.00
N LEU A 76 5.26 -5.94 13.98
CA LEU A 76 4.43 -4.74 13.91
C LEU A 76 5.28 -3.48 13.76
N ILE A 77 6.37 -3.36 14.53
CA ILE A 77 7.31 -2.24 14.41
C ILE A 77 7.94 -2.19 13.02
N ARG A 78 8.46 -3.33 12.54
CA ARG A 78 9.12 -3.41 11.25
C ARG A 78 8.19 -3.00 10.11
N ILE A 79 6.96 -3.51 10.12
CA ILE A 79 5.93 -3.17 9.12
C ILE A 79 5.62 -1.68 9.15
N CYS A 80 5.41 -1.09 10.33
CA CYS A 80 5.08 0.34 10.42
C CYS A 80 6.22 1.22 9.89
N ILE A 81 7.49 0.84 10.10
CA ILE A 81 8.65 1.53 9.52
C ILE A 81 8.60 1.48 7.99
N GLU A 82 8.29 0.32 7.40
CA GLU A 82 8.15 0.19 5.93
C GLU A 82 6.95 0.98 5.38
N VAL A 83 5.85 1.06 6.13
CA VAL A 83 4.70 1.90 5.76
C VAL A 83 5.11 3.39 5.72
N GLU A 84 5.79 3.88 6.76
CA GLU A 84 6.28 5.27 6.79
C GLU A 84 7.29 5.54 5.66
N ALA A 85 8.16 4.58 5.35
CA ALA A 85 9.11 4.69 4.25
C ALA A 85 8.41 4.80 2.89
N ASN A 86 7.37 3.99 2.65
CA ASN A 86 6.56 4.07 1.43
C ASN A 86 5.82 5.41 1.30
N PHE A 87 5.20 5.90 2.38
CA PHE A 87 4.56 7.23 2.35
C PHE A 87 5.54 8.34 2.04
N LYS A 88 6.73 8.32 2.65
CA LYS A 88 7.81 9.27 2.34
C LYS A 88 8.23 9.18 0.88
N ALA A 89 8.36 7.98 0.31
CA ALA A 89 8.73 7.79 -1.09
C ALA A 89 7.69 8.41 -2.04
N ILE A 90 6.40 8.16 -1.82
CA ILE A 90 5.29 8.77 -2.59
C ILE A 90 5.40 10.30 -2.56
N LEU A 91 5.53 10.88 -1.37
CA LEU A 91 5.53 12.33 -1.19
C LEU A 91 6.82 12.98 -1.73
N ARG A 92 7.97 12.31 -1.60
CA ARG A 92 9.28 12.80 -2.07
C ARG A 92 9.37 12.86 -3.59
N GLU A 93 8.82 11.88 -4.29
CA GLU A 93 8.83 11.85 -5.77
C GLU A 93 7.77 12.77 -6.38
N ASN A 94 6.80 13.20 -5.58
CA ASN A 94 5.80 14.20 -5.91
C ASN A 94 6.16 15.57 -5.29
N ILE A 95 5.22 16.52 -5.30
CA ILE A 95 5.43 17.87 -4.74
C ILE A 95 4.73 17.93 -3.39
N PHE A 96 5.50 17.93 -2.30
CA PHE A 96 4.98 18.03 -0.93
C PHE A 96 5.94 18.81 -0.03
N ASN A 97 5.51 19.96 0.45
CA ASN A 97 6.27 20.89 1.28
C ASN A 97 5.41 21.33 2.46
N PRO A 98 5.12 20.43 3.42
CA PRO A 98 4.27 20.77 4.56
C PRO A 98 4.94 21.87 5.38
N VAL A 99 4.16 22.83 5.84
CA VAL A 99 4.64 23.92 6.68
C VAL A 99 4.27 23.70 8.14
N ASP A 100 5.07 24.24 9.05
CA ASP A 100 4.74 24.29 10.46
C ASP A 100 3.82 25.48 10.81
N ARG A 101 3.52 25.64 12.10
CA ARG A 101 2.71 26.76 12.62
C ARG A 101 3.29 28.16 12.35
N TYR A 102 4.56 28.25 11.97
CA TYR A 102 5.27 29.49 11.64
C TYR A 102 5.49 29.66 10.14
N ASN A 103 4.81 28.85 9.31
CA ASN A 103 4.92 28.85 7.86
C ASN A 103 6.32 28.49 7.34
N VAL A 104 7.07 27.70 8.12
CA VAL A 104 8.39 27.18 7.74
C VAL A 104 8.24 25.76 7.21
N ILE A 105 8.87 25.47 6.07
CA ILE A 105 8.85 24.14 5.47
C ILE A 105 9.46 23.12 6.44
N ARG A 106 8.69 22.08 6.73
CA ARG A 106 9.07 20.98 7.61
C ARG A 106 9.95 19.98 6.87
N GLN A 107 11.04 19.60 7.53
CA GLN A 107 11.96 18.58 7.04
C GLN A 107 11.29 17.20 7.03
N GLU A 108 11.70 16.35 6.08
CA GLU A 108 11.14 15.00 5.87
C GLU A 108 11.14 14.13 7.14
N ASN A 109 12.20 14.25 7.94
CA ASN A 109 12.35 13.49 9.19
C ASN A 109 11.30 13.85 10.26
N SER A 110 10.63 14.99 10.10
CA SER A 110 9.55 15.42 11.01
C SER A 110 8.17 14.96 10.56
N TRP A 111 8.02 14.43 9.34
CA TRP A 111 6.73 13.99 8.82
C TRP A 111 6.17 12.83 9.65
N ASN A 112 4.86 12.82 9.84
CA ASN A 112 4.14 11.83 10.64
C ASN A 112 2.87 11.36 9.93
N ILE A 113 2.13 10.45 10.56
CA ILE A 113 0.93 9.84 9.97
C ILE A 113 -0.16 10.82 9.56
N ASN A 114 -0.27 11.98 10.23
CA ASN A 114 -1.24 13.01 9.85
C ASN A 114 -0.82 13.69 8.54
N ASP A 115 0.48 13.87 8.32
CA ASP A 115 1.01 14.35 7.05
C ASP A 115 0.75 13.31 5.94
N PHE A 116 0.89 12.01 6.25
CA PHE A 116 0.70 10.92 5.30
C PHE A 116 -0.76 10.69 4.89
N ALA A 117 -1.73 11.06 5.73
CA ALA A 117 -3.16 10.92 5.44
C ALA A 117 -3.57 11.64 4.13
N ILE A 118 -2.82 12.66 3.69
CA ILE A 118 -3.09 13.35 2.43
C ILE A 118 -2.97 12.45 1.19
N VAL A 119 -2.13 11.39 1.26
CA VAL A 119 -1.97 10.41 0.19
C VAL A 119 -3.29 9.71 -0.12
N ASN A 120 -4.18 9.59 0.87
CA ASN A 120 -5.50 9.00 0.69
C ASN A 120 -6.34 9.72 -0.38
N LYS A 121 -6.17 11.05 -0.55
CA LYS A 121 -6.90 11.86 -1.53
C LYS A 121 -6.63 11.46 -3.00
N THR A 122 -5.54 10.72 -3.25
CA THR A 122 -5.11 10.36 -4.61
C THR A 122 -4.98 8.88 -4.83
N HIS A 123 -4.89 8.09 -3.75
CA HIS A 123 -4.69 6.65 -3.79
C HIS A 123 -5.93 5.86 -3.33
N HIS A 124 -6.97 6.51 -2.81
CA HIS A 124 -8.20 5.86 -2.33
C HIS A 124 -7.94 4.73 -1.32
N LEU A 125 -6.94 4.90 -0.44
CA LEU A 125 -6.47 3.86 0.47
C LEU A 125 -7.59 3.37 1.40
N ASP A 126 -8.51 4.24 1.78
CA ASP A 126 -9.65 3.93 2.65
C ASP A 126 -10.69 2.99 2.04
N ASP A 127 -10.71 2.86 0.73
CA ASP A 127 -11.67 2.03 0.00
C ASP A 127 -11.15 0.62 -0.33
N TYR A 128 -9.83 0.42 -0.25
CA TYR A 128 -9.22 -0.90 -0.36
C TYR A 128 -9.67 -1.84 0.76
N SER A 129 -9.81 -3.12 0.41
CA SER A 129 -9.89 -4.20 1.40
C SER A 129 -8.96 -5.36 1.06
N ILE A 130 -8.46 -6.02 2.10
CA ILE A 130 -7.58 -7.18 1.99
C ILE A 130 -8.30 -8.39 2.56
N LYS A 131 -8.39 -9.46 1.78
CA LYS A 131 -8.91 -10.74 2.24
C LYS A 131 -7.77 -11.73 2.47
N LEU A 132 -7.75 -12.30 3.68
CA LEU A 132 -6.89 -13.42 4.04
C LEU A 132 -7.62 -14.74 3.70
N PRO A 133 -7.21 -15.48 2.65
CA PRO A 133 -7.96 -16.64 2.17
C PRO A 133 -8.04 -17.81 3.17
N PHE A 134 -7.03 -17.96 4.04
CA PHE A 134 -6.91 -19.08 4.99
C PHE A 134 -7.42 -18.77 6.40
N TRP A 135 -8.14 -17.66 6.57
CA TRP A 135 -8.57 -17.22 7.90
C TRP A 135 -9.76 -18.03 8.44
N LYS A 136 -9.66 -18.47 9.69
CA LYS A 136 -10.73 -19.17 10.42
C LYS A 136 -11.58 -18.20 11.22
N GLY A 137 -12.78 -17.93 10.72
CA GLY A 137 -13.77 -17.06 11.37
C GLY A 137 -14.30 -16.01 10.41
N THR A 138 -14.65 -14.85 10.95
CA THR A 138 -15.35 -13.76 10.25
C THR A 138 -14.47 -12.53 10.04
N THR A 139 -13.33 -12.40 10.73
CA THR A 139 -12.43 -11.24 10.59
C THR A 139 -11.36 -11.46 9.50
N ASN A 140 -11.74 -12.11 8.39
CA ASN A 140 -10.84 -12.42 7.28
C ASN A 140 -10.64 -11.25 6.31
N ILE A 141 -11.55 -10.28 6.30
CA ILE A 141 -11.48 -9.06 5.49
C ILE A 141 -10.98 -7.93 6.38
N ARG A 142 -9.91 -7.25 5.95
CA ARG A 142 -9.25 -6.15 6.66
C ARG A 142 -9.34 -4.88 5.82
N LYS A 143 -9.68 -3.76 6.48
CA LYS A 143 -9.76 -2.42 5.85
C LYS A 143 -8.83 -1.46 6.60
N PRO A 144 -7.52 -1.52 6.33
CA PRO A 144 -6.50 -0.93 7.20
C PRO A 144 -6.54 0.61 7.27
N PHE A 145 -7.06 1.28 6.23
CA PHE A 145 -7.13 2.74 6.15
C PHE A 145 -8.56 3.30 6.24
N TYR A 146 -9.57 2.47 6.48
CA TYR A 146 -10.99 2.88 6.48
C TYR A 146 -11.28 4.08 7.39
N GLU A 147 -10.58 4.16 8.53
CA GLU A 147 -10.75 5.23 9.52
C GLU A 147 -10.42 6.62 8.96
N TRP A 148 -9.59 6.71 7.92
CA TRP A 148 -9.30 7.98 7.24
C TRP A 148 -10.50 8.54 6.48
N LYS A 149 -11.45 7.70 6.05
CA LYS A 149 -12.74 8.16 5.49
C LYS A 149 -13.52 9.05 6.46
N GLN A 150 -13.30 8.85 7.76
CA GLN A 150 -13.95 9.57 8.85
C GLN A 150 -13.00 10.55 9.56
N ASN A 151 -11.82 10.83 8.98
CA ASN A 151 -10.75 11.62 9.60
C ASN A 151 -10.36 11.13 11.00
N ARG A 152 -10.41 9.81 11.23
CA ARG A 152 -10.04 9.18 12.50
C ARG A 152 -8.65 8.53 12.44
N PRO A 153 -7.92 8.45 13.57
CA PRO A 153 -6.61 7.83 13.61
C PRO A 153 -6.69 6.32 13.37
N LEU A 154 -5.70 5.75 12.68
CA LEU A 154 -5.63 4.32 12.39
C LEU A 154 -5.30 3.52 13.68
N PRO A 155 -6.15 2.57 14.13
CA PRO A 155 -5.96 1.85 15.38
C PRO A 155 -4.63 1.10 15.46
N TRP A 156 -4.24 0.40 14.39
CA TRP A 156 -2.99 -0.37 14.34
C TRP A 156 -1.76 0.53 14.42
N TYR A 157 -1.79 1.72 13.82
CA TYR A 157 -0.69 2.68 13.90
C TYR A 157 -0.61 3.35 15.28
N GLN A 158 -1.75 3.61 15.91
CA GLN A 158 -1.79 4.06 17.31
C GLN A 158 -1.22 3.00 18.26
N ALA A 159 -1.52 1.72 18.01
CA ALA A 159 -0.96 0.61 18.77
C ALA A 159 0.57 0.54 18.63
N TYR A 160 1.08 0.65 17.41
CA TYR A 160 2.51 0.77 17.13
C TYR A 160 3.17 1.91 17.91
N ASN A 161 2.62 3.13 17.84
CA ASN A 161 3.22 4.28 18.52
C ASN A 161 3.24 4.10 20.03
N LYS A 162 2.13 3.62 20.62
CA LYS A 162 2.04 3.39 22.06
C LYS A 162 3.00 2.29 22.51
N SER A 163 3.07 1.16 21.82
CA SER A 163 3.96 0.04 22.20
C SER A 163 5.45 0.38 22.00
N LYS A 164 5.77 1.22 21.01
CA LYS A 164 7.12 1.74 20.77
C LYS A 164 7.61 2.65 21.90
N HIS A 165 6.77 3.54 22.41
CA HIS A 165 7.15 4.51 23.44
C HIS A 165 7.05 3.96 24.87
N ASP A 166 6.13 3.04 25.12
CA ASP A 166 5.92 2.45 26.44
C ASP A 166 5.62 0.95 26.34
N ARG A 167 6.65 0.19 25.95
CA ARG A 167 6.56 -1.27 25.78
C ARG A 167 6.15 -2.01 27.05
N VAL A 168 6.52 -1.52 28.23
CA VAL A 168 6.28 -2.25 29.49
C VAL A 168 4.80 -2.29 29.83
N HIS A 169 4.07 -1.19 29.60
CA HIS A 169 2.66 -1.09 29.94
C HIS A 169 1.72 -1.27 28.74
N ASN A 170 2.25 -1.30 27.51
CA ASN A 170 1.47 -1.40 26.28
C ASN A 170 2.00 -2.52 25.37
N PHE A 171 2.44 -3.63 25.94
CA PHE A 171 2.95 -4.74 25.15
C PHE A 171 1.82 -5.49 24.43
N GLU A 172 0.72 -5.68 25.14
CA GLU A 172 -0.46 -6.44 24.73
C GLU A 172 -1.28 -5.77 23.62
N ILE A 173 -1.14 -4.44 23.45
CA ILE A 173 -1.78 -3.74 22.33
C ILE A 173 -1.04 -4.02 21.02
N ALA A 174 0.23 -4.44 21.06
CA ALA A 174 0.94 -4.99 19.90
C ALA A 174 0.55 -6.46 19.71
N ASN A 175 -0.73 -6.68 19.42
CA ASN A 175 -1.33 -7.98 19.22
C ASN A 175 -1.46 -8.35 17.73
N PHE A 176 -1.88 -9.60 17.51
CA PHE A 176 -2.04 -10.21 16.21
C PHE A 176 -3.00 -9.44 15.30
N SER A 177 -4.12 -8.91 15.82
CA SER A 177 -5.03 -8.12 14.99
C SER A 177 -4.34 -6.87 14.44
N ASN A 178 -3.67 -6.09 15.30
CA ASN A 178 -2.97 -4.89 14.86
C ASN A 178 -1.80 -5.21 13.91
N LEU A 179 -1.11 -6.33 14.12
CA LEU A 179 -0.10 -6.83 13.19
C LEU A 179 -0.67 -7.11 11.80
N ILE A 180 -1.78 -7.85 11.73
CA ILE A 180 -2.41 -8.22 10.47
C ILE A 180 -3.00 -7.00 9.76
N ASP A 181 -3.58 -6.05 10.50
CA ASP A 181 -4.07 -4.79 9.93
C ASP A 181 -2.91 -3.94 9.38
N ALA A 182 -1.77 -3.87 10.09
CA ALA A 182 -0.58 -3.20 9.58
C ALA A 182 0.00 -3.88 8.33
N TYR A 183 0.06 -5.22 8.33
CA TYR A 183 0.51 -6.02 7.18
C TYR A 183 -0.39 -5.80 5.96
N ALA A 184 -1.72 -5.83 6.15
CA ALA A 184 -2.69 -5.48 5.13
C ALA A 184 -2.50 -4.03 4.66
N GLY A 185 -2.24 -3.09 5.57
CA GLY A 185 -1.97 -1.68 5.24
C GLY A 185 -0.75 -1.49 4.35
N LEU A 186 0.34 -2.21 4.63
CA LEU A 186 1.53 -2.20 3.77
C LEU A 186 1.23 -2.78 2.38
N CYS A 187 0.46 -3.87 2.30
CA CYS A 187 0.02 -4.44 1.03
C CYS A 187 -0.82 -3.44 0.22
N VAL A 188 -1.83 -2.82 0.85
CA VAL A 188 -2.65 -1.76 0.22
C VAL A 188 -1.79 -0.62 -0.31
N LEU A 189 -0.85 -0.13 0.51
CA LEU A 189 0.01 0.98 0.12
C LEU A 189 0.90 0.64 -1.07
N LEU A 190 1.47 -0.56 -1.13
CA LEU A 190 2.24 -1.02 -2.29
C LEU A 190 1.35 -1.25 -3.51
N SER A 191 0.18 -1.86 -3.34
CA SER A 191 -0.79 -2.05 -4.42
C SER A 191 -1.33 -0.74 -4.99
N SER A 192 -1.46 0.30 -4.17
CA SER A 192 -1.84 1.63 -4.64
C SER A 192 -0.74 2.33 -5.47
N GLN A 193 0.51 1.87 -5.37
CA GLN A 193 1.64 2.37 -6.16
C GLN A 193 1.90 1.50 -7.39
N PHE A 194 1.86 0.17 -7.23
CA PHE A 194 2.40 -0.79 -8.20
C PHE A 194 1.39 -1.83 -8.66
N ARG A 195 0.14 -1.74 -8.20
CA ARG A 195 -0.91 -2.74 -8.46
C ARG A 195 -0.43 -4.14 -8.02
N THR A 196 -0.07 -4.99 -8.97
CA THR A 196 0.40 -6.36 -8.75
C THR A 196 1.87 -6.57 -9.13
N GLU A 197 2.57 -5.51 -9.57
CA GLU A 197 3.97 -5.60 -9.98
C GLU A 197 4.89 -5.73 -8.75
N ASP A 198 5.63 -6.84 -8.66
CA ASP A 198 6.48 -7.18 -7.51
C ASP A 198 7.98 -6.92 -7.75
N PHE A 199 8.37 -6.58 -8.99
CA PHE A 199 9.74 -6.30 -9.43
C PHE A 199 10.74 -7.42 -9.12
N ASN A 200 10.26 -8.68 -9.06
CA ASN A 200 11.14 -9.81 -8.84
C ASN A 200 12.17 -9.98 -9.99
N PRO A 201 13.43 -10.33 -9.67
CA PRO A 201 14.42 -10.58 -10.71
C PRO A 201 14.08 -11.86 -11.47
N GLY A 202 13.95 -11.76 -12.79
CA GLY A 202 13.68 -12.91 -13.65
C GLY A 202 12.85 -12.56 -14.88
N ASN A 203 12.60 -13.57 -15.71
CA ASN A 203 11.71 -13.41 -16.86
C ASN A 203 10.25 -13.44 -16.40
N GLN A 204 9.43 -12.54 -16.94
CA GLN A 204 7.98 -12.64 -16.81
C GLN A 204 7.51 -13.90 -17.53
N SER A 205 6.83 -14.79 -16.80
CA SER A 205 6.20 -15.97 -17.37
C SER A 205 4.80 -15.62 -17.88
N LEU A 206 4.45 -16.08 -19.08
CA LEU A 206 3.07 -16.03 -19.55
C LEU A 206 2.29 -17.17 -18.89
N GLY A 207 1.47 -16.83 -17.89
CA GLY A 207 0.53 -17.75 -17.25
C GLY A 207 -0.83 -17.71 -17.91
N VAL A 208 -1.47 -18.88 -18.06
CA VAL A 208 -2.91 -18.96 -18.36
C VAL A 208 -3.64 -19.00 -17.02
N ASN A 209 -4.60 -18.10 -16.81
CA ASN A 209 -5.47 -18.17 -15.65
C ASN A 209 -6.33 -19.43 -15.75
N THR A 210 -6.15 -20.36 -14.82
CA THR A 210 -7.02 -21.54 -14.65
C THR A 210 -7.92 -21.33 -13.44
N ASP A 211 -8.91 -22.22 -13.28
CA ASP A 211 -9.74 -22.23 -12.08
C ASP A 211 -8.86 -22.37 -10.82
N SER A 212 -9.04 -21.45 -9.87
CA SER A 212 -8.34 -21.43 -8.59
C SER A 212 -9.30 -21.73 -7.45
N TYR A 213 -8.81 -22.42 -6.41
CA TYR A 213 -9.60 -22.68 -5.20
C TYR A 213 -10.05 -21.37 -4.54
N PHE A 214 -9.15 -20.39 -4.49
CA PHE A 214 -9.45 -19.04 -4.04
C PHE A 214 -9.75 -18.15 -5.25
N GLY A 215 -10.99 -17.66 -5.34
CA GLY A 215 -11.34 -16.61 -6.29
C GLY A 215 -10.85 -15.22 -5.80
N GLY A 216 -10.50 -14.35 -6.75
CA GLY A 216 -10.12 -12.96 -6.49
C GLY A 216 -8.78 -12.56 -7.13
N GLY A 217 -8.49 -11.26 -7.12
CA GLY A 217 -7.20 -10.73 -7.58
C GLY A 217 -6.16 -10.79 -6.46
N PHE A 218 -5.14 -11.62 -6.61
CA PHE A 218 -4.03 -11.63 -5.68
C PHE A 218 -3.18 -10.37 -5.83
N GLY A 219 -2.75 -9.82 -4.71
CA GLY A 219 -1.81 -8.70 -4.67
C GLY A 219 -0.36 -9.16 -4.84
N ILE A 220 0.55 -8.21 -4.62
CA ILE A 220 1.99 -8.45 -4.58
C ILE A 220 2.28 -9.60 -3.59
N GLY A 221 3.15 -10.53 -3.98
CA GLY A 221 3.52 -11.70 -3.17
C GLY A 221 2.54 -12.88 -3.24
N ASN A 222 1.45 -12.78 -4.01
CA ASN A 222 0.51 -13.88 -4.30
C ASN A 222 -0.07 -14.59 -3.06
N PHE A 223 -0.15 -13.90 -1.92
CA PHE A 223 -0.67 -14.46 -0.67
C PHE A 223 -1.99 -13.82 -0.22
N LEU A 224 -2.07 -12.49 -0.33
CA LEU A 224 -3.24 -11.70 0.02
C LEU A 224 -4.12 -11.45 -1.20
N ILE A 225 -5.43 -11.52 -1.03
CA ILE A 225 -6.38 -11.11 -2.07
C ILE A 225 -6.70 -9.64 -1.84
N VAL A 226 -6.51 -8.83 -2.89
CA VAL A 226 -6.75 -7.38 -2.86
C VAL A 226 -8.07 -7.09 -3.54
N ASP A 227 -8.96 -6.44 -2.81
CA ASP A 227 -10.16 -5.80 -3.34
C ASP A 227 -9.81 -4.34 -3.63
N TRP A 228 -9.91 -3.97 -4.91
CA TRP A 228 -9.46 -2.68 -5.42
C TRP A 228 -10.60 -1.65 -5.30
N PRO A 229 -10.30 -0.35 -5.08
CA PRO A 229 -11.32 0.69 -5.06
C PRO A 229 -12.11 0.72 -6.35
N ASP A 230 -13.43 0.87 -6.24
CA ASP A 230 -14.37 0.97 -7.35
C ASP A 230 -15.03 2.36 -7.46
N ASP A 231 -14.61 3.29 -6.60
CA ASP A 231 -15.16 4.64 -6.45
C ASP A 231 -14.49 5.71 -7.34
N TRP A 232 -13.63 5.31 -8.29
CA TRP A 232 -12.92 6.21 -9.18
C TRP A 232 -13.86 7.01 -10.08
N SER A 233 -13.76 8.34 -10.07
CA SER A 233 -14.48 9.20 -11.01
C SER A 233 -13.84 9.20 -12.40
N ASP A 234 -14.63 9.49 -13.43
CA ASP A 234 -14.13 9.60 -14.82
C ASP A 234 -13.01 10.63 -15.03
N SER A 235 -12.90 11.63 -14.14
CA SER A 235 -11.81 12.61 -14.13
C SER A 235 -10.52 12.08 -13.52
N GLU A 236 -10.60 11.05 -12.68
CA GLU A 236 -9.45 10.47 -12.00
C GLU A 236 -8.83 9.33 -12.79
N LEU A 237 -9.56 8.75 -13.74
CA LEU A 237 -9.05 7.70 -14.61
C LEU A 237 -7.95 8.21 -15.54
N TYR A 238 -6.94 7.37 -15.74
CA TYR A 238 -5.93 7.58 -16.75
C TYR A 238 -6.48 7.32 -18.16
N ASP A 239 -6.03 8.11 -19.13
CA ASP A 239 -6.50 8.08 -20.51
C ASP A 239 -5.33 8.37 -21.46
N PHE A 240 -4.46 7.38 -21.60
CA PHE A 240 -3.27 7.45 -22.44
C PHE A 240 -2.95 6.09 -23.06
N ASP A 241 -2.22 6.11 -24.18
CA ASP A 241 -1.62 4.92 -24.77
C ASP A 241 -0.13 4.90 -24.47
N TRP A 242 0.31 3.95 -23.63
CA TRP A 242 1.69 3.84 -23.21
C TRP A 242 2.65 3.58 -24.37
N SER A 243 2.21 2.92 -25.45
CA SER A 243 3.02 2.69 -26.65
C SER A 243 3.50 3.98 -27.29
N ASN A 244 2.70 5.05 -27.18
CA ASN A 244 3.01 6.38 -27.69
C ASN A 244 3.76 7.19 -26.62
N LEU A 245 3.21 7.24 -25.40
CA LEU A 245 3.71 8.06 -24.31
C LEU A 245 5.15 7.68 -23.89
N LYS A 246 5.53 6.40 -23.97
CA LYS A 246 6.89 5.94 -23.64
C LYS A 246 8.01 6.59 -24.47
N ASN A 247 7.67 7.15 -25.64
CA ASN A 247 8.64 7.82 -26.51
C ASN A 247 8.76 9.33 -26.21
N GLU A 248 7.90 9.88 -25.36
CA GLU A 248 7.99 11.29 -24.96
C GLU A 248 9.14 11.52 -23.98
N THR A 249 9.64 12.76 -23.96
CA THR A 249 10.66 13.20 -22.98
C THR A 249 10.08 13.29 -21.58
N ILE A 250 8.85 13.78 -21.44
CA ILE A 250 8.15 13.92 -20.15
C ILE A 250 6.97 12.96 -20.16
N ARG A 251 7.11 11.82 -19.47
CA ARG A 251 6.13 10.73 -19.48
C ARG A 251 5.24 10.73 -18.25
N PHE A 252 5.75 11.27 -17.15
CA PHE A 252 5.11 11.28 -15.84
C PHE A 252 4.87 12.71 -15.36
N ASN A 253 3.75 12.90 -14.66
CA ASN A 253 3.46 14.13 -13.93
C ASN A 253 3.74 13.95 -12.43
N LYS A 254 3.83 15.07 -11.73
CA LYS A 254 3.86 15.11 -10.25
C LYS A 254 2.53 15.61 -9.71
N ILE A 255 2.08 14.99 -8.63
CA ILE A 255 0.96 15.46 -7.83
C ILE A 255 1.46 16.60 -6.93
N ASP A 256 0.73 17.72 -6.89
CA ASP A 256 0.99 18.78 -5.92
C ASP A 256 0.11 18.64 -4.68
N TYR A 257 0.65 17.91 -3.70
CA TYR A 257 0.02 17.67 -2.41
C TYR A 257 -0.13 18.95 -1.56
N ASN A 258 0.46 20.08 -1.94
CA ASN A 258 0.27 21.33 -1.21
C ASN A 258 -1.06 22.02 -1.57
N THR A 259 -1.73 21.58 -2.64
CA THR A 259 -2.90 22.26 -3.21
C THR A 259 -4.19 21.46 -3.18
N ILE A 260 -4.14 20.20 -2.72
CA ILE A 260 -5.28 19.27 -2.74
C ILE A 260 -5.82 18.94 -1.35
#